data_AF-A0AAW8CPZ3-F1
#
_entry.id   AF-A0AAW8CPZ3-F1
#
_cell.length_a   1.000
_cell.length_b   1.000
_cell.length_c   1.000
_cell.angle_alpha   90.00
_cell.angle_beta   90.00
_cell.angle_gamma   90.00
#
_symmetry.space_group_name_H-M   'P 1'
#
loop_
_entity.id
_entity.type
_entity.pdbx_description
1 polymer ?
#
loop_
_entity_poly.entity_id
_entity_poly.type
_entity_poly.pdbx_seq_one_letter_code
_entity_poly.pdbx_strand_id
1 'polypeptide(L)'
;MLGDKGVEIYLSKEQWRSSRPDLDFSKITLKEINGSWHHPTMEEFNNTSNKIKGYPKTIKFEGRTYQLSAMLPKLSLGFYKDDSKLFTLFSKQFTLYYDNKSSTVITHSIDVNGRYPNYINFGVDYGWIQCRSYNWNSMMDIVNSYFDL
;
A
#
# COMPACT_ATOMS: atom_id res chain seq x y z
N MET A 1 -15.17 -0.64 -12.60
CA MET A 1 -13.93 -0.42 -11.84
C MET A 1 -13.99 1.03 -11.33
N LEU A 2 -14.05 1.23 -10.02
CA LEU A 2 -14.08 2.57 -9.41
C LEU A 2 -12.64 2.94 -9.06
N GLY A 3 -12.11 3.99 -9.66
CA GLY A 3 -10.72 4.41 -9.48
C GLY A 3 -10.44 5.68 -10.25
N ASP A 4 -9.81 6.65 -9.59
CA ASP A 4 -9.27 7.84 -10.23
C ASP A 4 -7.73 7.69 -10.23
N LYS A 5 -7.09 8.02 -11.36
CA LYS A 5 -5.62 8.18 -11.48
C LYS A 5 -4.77 7.08 -10.81
N GLY A 6 -4.78 5.87 -11.35
CA GLY A 6 -3.82 4.82 -10.96
C GLY A 6 -4.03 4.20 -9.57
N VAL A 7 -5.19 4.44 -8.96
CA VAL A 7 -5.72 3.66 -7.82
C VAL A 7 -6.92 2.85 -8.30
N GLU A 8 -6.96 1.59 -7.93
CA GLU A 8 -7.99 0.62 -8.28
C GLU A 8 -8.67 0.11 -7.01
N ILE A 9 -9.97 0.36 -6.88
CA ILE A 9 -10.78 -0.09 -5.73
C ILE A 9 -11.48 -1.40 -6.08
N TYR A 10 -11.17 -2.45 -5.32
CA TYR A 10 -11.73 -3.80 -5.47
C TYR A 10 -12.86 -4.07 -4.50
N LEU A 11 -12.81 -3.46 -3.32
CA LEU A 11 -13.91 -3.45 -2.35
C LEU A 11 -14.21 -1.99 -1.99
N SER A 12 -15.43 -1.53 -2.26
CA SER A 12 -15.90 -0.22 -1.79
C SER A 12 -15.91 -0.17 -0.25
N LYS A 13 -16.01 1.05 0.31
CA LYS A 13 -16.18 1.28 1.75
C LYS A 13 -17.29 0.40 2.33
N GLU A 14 -18.45 0.42 1.68
CA GLU A 14 -19.65 -0.30 2.12
C GLU A 14 -19.44 -1.81 2.01
N GLN A 15 -18.90 -2.30 0.88
CA GLN A 15 -18.63 -3.72 0.68
C GLN A 15 -17.65 -4.26 1.71
N TRP A 16 -16.57 -3.53 1.96
CA TRP A 16 -15.58 -3.93 2.94
C TRP A 16 -16.15 -3.90 4.36
N ARG A 17 -16.85 -2.83 4.76
CA ARG A 17 -17.51 -2.74 6.07
C ARG A 17 -18.51 -3.87 6.28
N SER A 18 -19.35 -4.17 5.30
CA SER A 18 -20.31 -5.28 5.36
C SER A 18 -19.63 -6.64 5.44
N SER A 19 -18.43 -6.81 4.89
CA SER A 19 -17.65 -8.04 5.04
C SER A 19 -17.03 -8.24 6.42
N ARG A 20 -17.11 -7.22 7.30
CA ARG A 20 -16.51 -7.18 8.64
C ARG A 20 -17.53 -6.95 9.75
N PRO A 21 -18.49 -7.87 9.95
CA PRO A 21 -19.47 -7.78 11.03
C PRO A 21 -18.82 -7.90 12.42
N ASP A 22 -17.57 -8.34 12.51
CA ASP A 22 -16.76 -8.39 13.73
C ASP A 22 -16.29 -7.00 14.20
N LEU A 23 -16.35 -5.99 13.34
CA LEU A 23 -15.87 -4.65 13.63
C LEU A 23 -17.02 -3.68 13.89
N ASP A 24 -16.89 -2.92 14.97
CA ASP A 24 -17.74 -1.78 15.25
C ASP A 24 -17.07 -0.50 14.73
N PHE A 25 -17.40 -0.11 13.49
CA PHE A 25 -16.85 1.08 12.83
C PHE A 25 -17.20 2.39 13.55
N SER A 26 -18.24 2.43 14.39
CA SER A 26 -18.58 3.62 15.19
C SER A 26 -17.55 3.92 16.28
N LYS A 27 -16.75 2.92 16.67
CA LYS A 27 -15.72 3.03 17.70
C LYS A 27 -14.31 3.18 17.14
N ILE A 28 -14.15 3.12 15.83
CA ILE A 28 -12.84 3.18 15.18
C ILE A 28 -12.61 4.61 14.72
N THR A 29 -11.56 5.25 15.22
CA THR A 29 -11.19 6.60 14.79
C THR A 29 -9.97 6.57 13.89
N LEU A 30 -9.88 7.55 12.98
CA LEU A 30 -8.71 7.70 12.11
C LEU A 30 -7.41 7.90 12.91
N LYS A 31 -7.48 8.61 14.03
CA LYS A 31 -6.33 8.83 14.94
C LYS A 31 -5.78 7.51 15.48
N GLU A 32 -6.66 6.60 15.90
CA GLU A 32 -6.24 5.28 16.38
C GLU A 32 -5.56 4.46 15.28
N ILE A 33 -6.10 4.51 14.07
CA ILE A 33 -5.56 3.75 12.92
C ILE A 33 -4.15 4.21 12.59
N ASN A 34 -3.95 5.52 12.45
CA ASN A 34 -2.66 6.07 12.05
C ASN A 34 -1.53 5.74 13.05
N GLY A 35 -1.86 5.60 14.34
CA GLY A 35 -0.90 5.23 15.38
C GLY A 35 -0.68 3.73 15.60
N SER A 36 -1.46 2.86 14.94
CA SER A 36 -1.52 1.43 15.27
C SER A 36 -0.86 0.50 14.22
N TRP A 37 -0.23 1.07 13.20
CA TRP A 37 0.49 0.29 12.20
C TRP A 37 1.77 -0.32 12.79
N HIS A 38 1.91 -1.63 12.65
CA HIS A 38 3.14 -2.36 12.97
C HIS A 38 3.96 -2.58 11.70
N HIS A 39 5.19 -2.10 11.70
CA HIS A 39 6.16 -2.37 10.64
C HIS A 39 6.98 -3.61 11.02
N PRO A 40 6.96 -4.67 10.19
CA PRO A 40 7.68 -5.88 10.53
C PRO A 40 9.19 -5.65 10.59
N THR A 41 9.85 -6.23 11.58
CA THR A 41 11.31 -6.15 11.73
C THR A 41 12.02 -7.12 10.78
N MET A 42 13.32 -6.90 10.56
CA MET A 42 14.14 -7.83 9.77
C MET A 42 14.15 -9.25 10.38
N GLU A 43 14.14 -9.36 11.71
CA GLU A 43 14.07 -10.64 12.41
C GLU A 43 12.75 -11.37 12.12
N GLU A 44 11.62 -10.65 12.14
CA GLU A 44 10.31 -11.21 11.80
C GLU A 44 10.28 -11.73 10.35
N PHE A 45 10.94 -11.03 9.43
CA PHE A 45 11.12 -11.48 8.04
C PHE A 45 12.04 -12.67 7.88
N ASN A 46 13.11 -12.76 8.67
CA ASN A 46 14.08 -13.86 8.60
C ASN A 46 13.61 -15.16 9.24
N ASN A 47 12.55 -15.12 10.05
CA ASN A 47 11.92 -16.33 10.59
C ASN A 47 11.48 -17.30 9.46
N THR A 48 11.56 -18.61 9.65
CA THR A 48 11.18 -19.62 8.63
C THR A 48 9.67 -19.66 8.34
N SER A 49 8.84 -19.09 9.23
CA SER A 49 7.40 -18.93 9.00
C SER A 49 7.11 -18.11 7.74
N ASN A 50 6.11 -18.53 6.95
CA ASN A 50 5.60 -17.76 5.82
C ASN A 50 4.67 -16.60 6.24
N LYS A 51 4.46 -16.43 7.55
CA LYS A 51 3.62 -15.38 8.14
C LYS A 51 4.35 -14.59 9.22
N ILE A 52 3.97 -13.32 9.37
CA ILE A 52 4.35 -12.45 10.50
C ILE A 52 3.08 -12.07 11.23
N LYS A 53 2.96 -12.44 12.51
CA LYS A 53 1.76 -12.18 13.34
C LYS A 53 0.44 -12.57 12.65
N GLY A 54 0.44 -13.67 11.90
CA GLY A 54 -0.72 -14.18 11.18
C GLY A 54 -0.94 -13.60 9.78
N TYR A 55 -0.17 -12.60 9.35
CA TYR A 55 -0.21 -12.02 8.01
C TYR A 55 0.76 -12.74 7.08
N PRO A 56 0.38 -13.08 5.83
CA PRO A 56 1.33 -13.57 4.83
C PRO A 56 2.50 -12.62 4.65
N LYS A 57 3.73 -13.13 4.62
CA LYS A 57 4.93 -12.34 4.29
C LYS A 57 4.86 -11.78 2.87
N THR A 58 4.27 -12.56 1.97
CA THR A 58 4.05 -12.19 0.59
C THR A 58 2.65 -12.57 0.15
N ILE A 59 2.15 -11.83 -0.84
CA ILE A 59 0.90 -12.13 -1.54
C ILE A 59 1.15 -12.07 -3.05
N LYS A 60 0.42 -12.90 -3.81
CA LYS A 60 0.42 -12.84 -5.26
C LYS A 60 -0.86 -12.18 -5.73
N PHE A 61 -0.73 -11.14 -6.53
CA PHE A 61 -1.86 -10.40 -7.09
C PHE A 61 -1.49 -9.93 -8.50
N GLU A 62 -2.38 -10.16 -9.47
CA GLU A 62 -2.17 -9.80 -10.88
C GLU A 62 -0.80 -10.19 -11.45
N GLY A 63 -0.33 -11.40 -11.11
CA GLY A 63 0.96 -11.92 -11.57
C GLY A 63 2.20 -11.32 -10.89
N ARG A 64 2.03 -10.44 -9.89
CA ARG A 64 3.12 -9.83 -9.11
C ARG A 64 3.17 -10.40 -7.70
N THR A 65 4.38 -10.41 -7.11
CA THR A 65 4.58 -10.78 -5.70
C THR A 65 4.82 -9.50 -4.90
N TYR A 66 3.95 -9.24 -3.93
CA TYR A 66 4.08 -8.10 -3.04
C TYR A 66 4.60 -8.57 -1.69
N GLN A 67 5.48 -7.80 -1.07
CA GLN A 67 6.00 -8.04 0.26
C GLN A 67 5.24 -7.21 1.29
N LEU A 68 4.99 -7.79 2.46
CA LEU A 68 4.37 -7.08 3.58
C LEU A 68 5.25 -5.89 3.98
N SER A 69 4.65 -4.73 4.19
CA SER A 69 5.37 -3.52 4.60
C SER A 69 4.86 -2.96 5.92
N ALA A 70 3.58 -3.13 6.21
CA ALA A 70 2.99 -2.78 7.48
C ALA A 70 1.73 -3.63 7.71
N MET A 71 1.34 -3.81 8.96
CA MET A 71 0.10 -4.49 9.33
C MET A 71 -0.64 -3.71 10.40
N LEU A 72 -1.96 -3.79 10.38
CA LEU A 72 -2.86 -3.17 11.34
C LEU A 72 -3.70 -4.26 12.02
N PRO A 73 -3.19 -4.87 13.10
CA PRO A 73 -3.81 -6.02 13.76
C PRO A 73 -5.27 -5.82 14.14
N LYS A 74 -5.62 -4.63 14.66
CA LYS A 74 -6.99 -4.29 15.09
C LYS A 74 -8.03 -4.50 13.98
N LEU A 75 -7.63 -4.26 12.73
CA LEU A 75 -8.51 -4.35 11.57
C LEU A 75 -8.19 -5.53 10.66
N SER A 76 -7.23 -6.38 11.01
CA SER A 76 -6.76 -7.44 10.11
C SER A 76 -6.30 -6.92 8.74
N LEU A 77 -5.80 -5.68 8.65
CA LEU A 77 -5.37 -5.07 7.39
C LEU A 77 -3.86 -5.19 7.21
N GLY A 78 -3.42 -5.65 6.04
CA GLY A 78 -2.02 -5.69 5.64
C GLY A 78 -1.76 -4.70 4.52
N PHE A 79 -0.66 -3.98 4.63
CA PHE A 79 -0.15 -3.10 3.60
C PHE A 79 1.04 -3.78 2.91
N TYR A 80 0.98 -3.92 1.59
CA TYR A 80 1.97 -4.65 0.80
C TYR A 80 2.53 -3.81 -0.35
N LYS A 81 3.79 -4.05 -0.72
CA LYS A 81 4.49 -3.35 -1.81
C LYS A 81 5.33 -4.27 -2.68
N ASP A 82 5.42 -3.95 -3.96
CA ASP A 82 6.36 -4.54 -4.91
C ASP A 82 7.46 -3.51 -5.21
N ASP A 83 8.64 -3.73 -4.64
CA ASP A 83 9.83 -2.88 -4.80
C ASP A 83 10.79 -3.41 -5.89
N SER A 84 10.38 -4.40 -6.70
CA SER A 84 11.27 -5.14 -7.61
C SER A 84 11.92 -4.30 -8.74
N LYS A 85 11.46 -3.07 -8.98
CA LYS A 85 11.95 -2.21 -10.08
C LYS A 85 12.30 -0.77 -9.66
N LEU A 86 12.67 -0.58 -8.40
CA LEU A 86 13.27 0.69 -7.96
C LEU A 86 14.59 0.91 -8.74
N PHE A 87 14.93 2.16 -9.05
CA PHE A 87 16.20 2.59 -9.69
C PHE A 87 16.35 2.50 -11.22
N THR A 88 15.25 2.39 -11.98
CA THR A 88 15.28 2.54 -13.45
C THR A 88 14.91 3.98 -13.88
N LEU A 89 15.26 4.37 -15.12
CA LEU A 89 14.87 5.67 -15.72
C LEU A 89 13.35 5.90 -15.58
N PHE A 90 12.58 4.81 -15.69
CA PHE A 90 11.16 4.74 -15.36
C PHE A 90 10.90 3.58 -14.40
N SER A 91 10.67 3.88 -13.14
CA SER A 91 10.28 2.91 -12.12
C SER A 91 8.77 2.97 -11.87
N LYS A 92 8.15 1.81 -11.72
CA LYS A 92 6.79 1.68 -11.18
C LYS A 92 6.88 1.06 -9.79
N GLN A 93 6.17 1.62 -8.84
CA GLN A 93 5.99 1.04 -7.51
C GLN A 93 4.53 0.62 -7.39
N PHE A 94 4.31 -0.64 -7.03
CA PHE A 94 2.96 -1.18 -6.86
C PHE A 94 2.71 -1.37 -5.38
N THR A 95 1.54 -0.97 -4.92
CA THR A 95 1.18 -1.03 -3.51
C THR A 95 -0.27 -1.47 -3.38
N LEU A 96 -0.61 -2.19 -2.32
CA LEU A 96 -2.00 -2.61 -2.10
C LEU A 96 -2.33 -2.77 -0.61
N TYR A 97 -3.61 -2.62 -0.30
CA TYR A 97 -4.18 -2.99 1.00
C TYR A 97 -4.93 -4.31 0.86
N TYR A 98 -4.65 -5.24 1.78
CA TYR A 98 -5.17 -6.58 1.82
C TYR A 98 -5.88 -6.83 3.14
N ASP A 99 -7.12 -7.31 3.11
CA ASP A 99 -7.80 -7.81 4.29
C ASP A 99 -7.37 -9.25 4.56
N ASN A 100 -6.63 -9.44 5.65
CA ASN A 100 -6.15 -10.75 6.08
C ASN A 100 -7.27 -11.66 6.59
N LYS A 101 -8.39 -11.09 7.05
CA LYS A 101 -9.53 -11.87 7.56
C LYS A 101 -10.32 -12.51 6.43
N SER A 102 -10.62 -11.74 5.38
CA SER A 102 -11.37 -12.19 4.20
C SER A 102 -10.48 -12.65 3.04
N SER A 103 -9.16 -12.55 3.20
CA SER A 103 -8.16 -12.89 2.20
C SER A 103 -8.37 -12.20 0.84
N THR A 104 -8.71 -10.90 0.88
CA THR A 104 -9.12 -10.13 -0.31
C THR A 104 -8.35 -8.81 -0.40
N VAL A 105 -7.96 -8.43 -1.63
CA VAL A 105 -7.39 -7.09 -1.90
C VAL A 105 -8.52 -6.06 -1.86
N ILE A 106 -8.33 -4.98 -1.10
CA ILE A 106 -9.30 -3.89 -0.98
C ILE A 106 -9.06 -2.83 -2.05
N THR A 107 -7.80 -2.41 -2.16
CA THR A 107 -7.36 -1.41 -3.11
C THR A 107 -5.92 -1.67 -3.52
N HIS A 108 -5.59 -1.28 -4.74
CA HIS A 108 -4.28 -1.38 -5.34
C HIS A 108 -3.93 -0.02 -5.95
N SER A 109 -2.67 0.36 -5.92
CA SER A 109 -2.21 1.56 -6.61
C SER A 109 -0.86 1.35 -7.30
N ILE A 110 -0.67 2.11 -8.36
CA ILE A 110 0.54 2.11 -9.16
C ILE A 110 1.10 3.53 -9.16
N ASP A 111 2.22 3.72 -8.47
CA ASP A 111 3.00 4.94 -8.57
C ASP A 111 3.98 4.81 -9.74
N VAL A 112 4.09 5.87 -10.51
CA VAL A 112 5.04 5.94 -11.63
C VAL A 112 6.03 7.06 -11.36
N ASN A 113 7.31 6.74 -11.43
CA ASN A 113 8.40 7.66 -11.23
C ASN A 113 9.36 7.62 -12.42
N GLY A 114 9.56 8.77 -13.06
CA GLY A 114 10.55 9.00 -14.12
C GLY A 114 11.69 9.88 -13.62
N ARG A 115 12.93 9.53 -13.97
CA ARG A 115 14.12 10.35 -13.70
C ARG A 115 14.80 10.65 -15.03
N TYR A 116 15.01 11.93 -15.33
CA TYR A 116 15.70 12.35 -16.55
C TYR A 116 16.89 13.25 -16.20
N PRO A 117 18.04 13.09 -16.87
CA PRO A 117 19.17 13.99 -16.69
C PRO A 117 18.78 15.42 -17.10
N ASN A 118 19.11 16.39 -16.24
CA ASN A 118 18.93 17.80 -16.55
C ASN A 118 20.09 18.28 -17.44
N TYR A 119 19.84 18.44 -18.73
CA TYR A 119 20.84 18.95 -19.68
C TYR A 119 20.93 20.49 -19.71
N ILE A 120 20.14 21.22 -18.91
CA ILE A 120 20.05 22.69 -18.94
C ILE A 120 20.93 23.37 -17.86
N ASN A 121 21.66 22.60 -17.05
CA ASN A 121 22.55 23.20 -16.04
C ASN A 121 23.93 23.54 -16.63
N PHE A 122 24.20 24.85 -16.78
CA PHE A 122 25.51 25.42 -17.09
C PHE A 122 26.51 25.21 -15.94
N GLY A 123 27.05 24.00 -15.81
CA GLY A 123 28.32 23.77 -15.11
C GLY A 123 28.29 23.47 -13.61
N VAL A 124 27.16 23.08 -13.01
CA VAL A 124 27.12 22.60 -11.61
C VAL A 124 26.27 21.34 -11.51
N ASP A 125 26.95 20.24 -11.17
CA ASP A 125 26.52 18.85 -10.88
C ASP A 125 25.30 18.29 -11.65
N TYR A 126 25.47 17.06 -12.17
CA TYR A 126 24.46 16.28 -12.89
C TYR A 126 23.14 16.12 -12.11
N GLY A 127 22.27 17.13 -12.19
CA GLY A 127 20.95 17.12 -11.57
C GLY A 127 20.01 16.20 -12.34
N TRP A 128 19.19 15.45 -11.62
CA TRP A 128 18.09 14.68 -12.22
C TRP A 128 16.79 15.46 -12.04
N ILE A 129 16.02 15.62 -13.10
CA ILE A 129 14.60 16.01 -13.01
C ILE A 129 13.81 14.76 -12.69
N GLN A 130 12.98 14.82 -11.66
CA GLN A 130 12.14 13.72 -11.24
C GLN A 130 10.66 14.05 -11.45
N CYS A 131 9.96 13.25 -12.25
CA CYS A 131 8.52 13.32 -12.44
C CYS A 131 7.88 12.14 -11.69
N ARG A 132 6.97 12.43 -10.75
CA ARG A 132 6.29 11.39 -9.95
C ARG A 132 4.78 11.55 -10.02
N SER A 133 4.08 10.45 -10.22
CA SER A 133 2.65 10.31 -9.89
C SER A 133 2.56 9.61 -8.54
N TYR A 134 2.06 10.33 -7.53
CA TYR A 134 1.90 9.84 -6.15
C TYR A 134 0.46 9.42 -5.91
N ASN A 135 0.07 8.30 -6.51
CA ASN A 135 -1.24 7.70 -6.34
C ASN A 135 -1.37 7.04 -4.96
N TRP A 136 -0.25 6.76 -4.29
CA TRP A 136 -0.20 6.34 -2.88
C TRP A 136 -1.00 7.25 -1.94
N ASN A 137 -0.88 8.58 -2.06
CA ASN A 137 -1.60 9.51 -1.19
C ASN A 137 -3.11 9.37 -1.40
N SER A 138 -3.54 9.31 -2.66
CA SER A 138 -4.94 9.08 -3.01
C SER A 138 -5.46 7.73 -2.50
N MET A 139 -4.64 6.67 -2.56
CA MET A 139 -4.99 5.37 -1.98
C MET A 139 -5.12 5.43 -0.47
N MET A 140 -4.23 6.15 0.22
CA MET A 140 -4.36 6.39 1.66
C MET A 140 -5.62 7.18 2.00
N ASP A 141 -5.95 8.23 1.24
CA ASP A 141 -7.19 9.00 1.43
C ASP A 141 -8.44 8.12 1.24
N ILE A 142 -8.44 7.27 0.21
CA ILE A 142 -9.52 6.30 -0.02
C ILE A 142 -9.66 5.36 1.18
N VAL A 143 -8.58 4.75 1.65
CA VAL A 143 -8.63 3.83 2.79
C VAL A 143 -9.00 4.54 4.09
N ASN A 144 -8.49 5.75 4.31
CA ASN A 144 -8.86 6.58 5.46
C ASN A 144 -10.36 6.89 5.49
N SER A 145 -10.95 7.16 4.33
CA SER A 145 -12.39 7.38 4.21
C SER A 145 -13.23 6.18 4.65
N TYR A 146 -12.65 4.97 4.71
CA TYR A 146 -13.35 3.77 5.17
C TYR A 146 -13.56 3.78 6.68
N PHE A 147 -12.95 4.74 7.38
CA PHE A 147 -13.02 4.94 8.83
C PHE A 147 -13.73 6.22 9.23
N ASP A 148 -13.96 7.13 8.29
CA ASP A 148 -14.80 8.30 8.52
C ASP A 148 -16.26 7.86 8.68
N LEU A 149 -16.95 8.40 9.69
CA LEU A 149 -18.37 8.15 9.95
C LEU A 149 -19.26 9.02 9.07
#